data_AF-A0A7K4LXA2-F1
#
_entry.id   AF-A0A7K4LXA2-F1
#
_cell.length_a   1.000
_cell.length_b   1.000
_cell.length_c   1.000
_cell.angle_alpha   90.00
_cell.angle_beta   90.00
_cell.angle_gamma   90.00
#
_symmetry.space_group_name_H-M   'P 1'
#
loop_
_entity.id
_entity.type
_entity.pdbx_description
1 polymer ?
#
loop_
_entity_poly.entity_id
_entity_poly.type
_entity_poly.pdbx_seq_one_letter_code
_entity_poly.pdbx_strand_id
1 'polypeptide(L)'
;ASDNIPKADEIRTLVKDTWDTRIAKLRLSADSFVKQQEAHAKLDNLTLMEINTIGTFLTQALDHMYKLRSNLQPSEGARSQDF
;
A
#
# COMPACT_ATOMS: atom_id res chain seq x y z
N ALA A 1 -10.58 27.28 -16.66
CA ALA A 1 -10.18 27.65 -15.28
C ALA A 1 -8.67 27.84 -15.14
N SER A 2 -7.81 27.13 -15.91
CA SER A 2 -6.36 27.36 -15.95
C SER A 2 -6.01 28.83 -16.22
N ASP A 3 -6.75 29.48 -17.10
CA ASP A 3 -6.52 30.87 -17.51
C ASP A 3 -6.78 31.88 -16.37
N ASN A 4 -7.40 31.42 -15.28
CA ASN A 4 -7.65 32.22 -14.08
C ASN A 4 -6.61 31.97 -12.99
N ILE A 5 -5.67 31.04 -13.19
CA ILE A 5 -4.64 30.67 -12.22
C ILE A 5 -3.28 31.15 -12.73
N PRO A 6 -2.64 32.13 -12.08
CA PRO A 6 -1.29 32.54 -12.44
C PRO A 6 -0.32 31.36 -12.34
N LYS A 7 0.58 31.22 -13.33
CA LYS A 7 1.63 30.18 -13.35
C LYS A 7 1.10 28.74 -13.25
N ALA A 8 -0.07 28.46 -13.83
CA ALA A 8 -0.72 27.15 -13.74
C ALA A 8 0.19 25.96 -14.12
N ASP A 9 1.08 26.11 -15.11
CA ASP A 9 1.99 25.04 -15.54
C ASP A 9 3.12 24.77 -14.56
N GLU A 10 3.64 25.81 -13.90
CA GLU A 10 4.65 25.67 -12.85
C GLU A 10 4.04 24.94 -11.64
N ILE A 11 2.84 25.34 -11.23
CA ILE A 11 2.08 24.68 -10.15
C ILE A 11 1.82 23.21 -10.51
N ARG A 12 1.38 22.93 -11.74
CA ARG A 12 1.15 21.57 -12.23
C ARG A 12 2.42 20.72 -12.14
N THR A 13 3.55 21.28 -12.50
CA THR A 13 4.85 20.60 -12.46
C THR A 13 5.24 20.26 -11.02
N LEU A 14 5.15 21.22 -10.09
CA LEU A 14 5.45 21.01 -8.67
C LEU A 14 4.53 19.95 -8.02
N VAL A 15 3.24 19.96 -8.36
CA VAL A 15 2.28 18.94 -7.89
C VAL A 15 2.68 17.56 -8.42
N LYS A 16 3.05 17.46 -9.71
CA LYS A 16 3.50 16.20 -10.31
C LYS A 16 4.78 15.69 -9.66
N ASP A 17 5.78 16.53 -9.47
CA ASP A 17 7.06 16.13 -8.86
C ASP A 17 6.87 15.66 -7.41
N THR A 18 5.97 16.33 -6.67
CA THR A 18 5.58 15.92 -5.32
C THR A 18 4.91 14.55 -5.32
N TRP A 19 3.96 14.34 -6.24
CA TRP A 19 3.29 13.06 -6.42
C TRP A 19 4.27 11.94 -6.77
N ASP A 20 5.12 12.13 -7.78
CA ASP A 20 6.08 11.13 -8.26
C ASP A 20 7.06 10.74 -7.15
N THR A 21 7.56 11.73 -6.40
CA THR A 21 8.45 11.50 -5.24
C THR A 21 7.76 10.67 -4.15
N ARG A 22 6.49 10.96 -3.85
CA ARG A 22 5.74 10.27 -2.80
C ARG A 22 5.34 8.85 -3.21
N ILE A 23 4.94 8.64 -4.46
CA ILE A 23 4.69 7.29 -4.99
C ILE A 23 5.96 6.44 -5.01
N ALA A 24 7.11 7.02 -5.37
CA ALA A 24 8.39 6.31 -5.30
C ALA A 24 8.72 5.85 -3.87
N LYS A 25 8.56 6.73 -2.87
CA LYS A 25 8.74 6.38 -1.45
C LYS A 25 7.77 5.28 -0.99
N LEU A 26 6.50 5.37 -1.39
CA LEU A 26 5.48 4.36 -1.05
C LEU A 26 5.84 2.99 -1.61
N ARG A 27 6.34 2.92 -2.85
CA ARG A 27 6.80 1.65 -3.46
C ARG A 27 8.00 1.06 -2.73
N LEU A 28 8.98 1.87 -2.35
CA LEU A 28 10.14 1.42 -1.58
C LEU A 28 9.74 0.92 -0.18
N SER A 29 8.78 1.59 0.47
CA SER A 29 8.23 1.16 1.74
C SER A 29 7.49 -0.18 1.62
N ALA A 30 6.65 -0.35 0.58
CA ALA A 30 5.94 -1.60 0.32
C ALA A 30 6.89 -2.77 -0.01
N ASP A 31 7.94 -2.51 -0.81
CA ASP A 31 8.97 -3.51 -1.11
C ASP A 31 9.74 -3.95 0.16
N SER A 32 10.10 -2.99 1.01
CA SER A 32 10.76 -3.29 2.29
C SER A 32 9.86 -4.12 3.21
N PHE A 33 8.58 -3.77 3.30
CA PHE A 33 7.57 -4.49 4.10
C PHE A 33 7.46 -5.96 3.67
N VAL A 34 7.39 -6.21 2.36
CA VAL A 34 7.34 -7.55 1.77
C VAL A 34 8.62 -8.33 2.04
N LYS A 35 9.79 -7.73 1.80
CA LYS A 35 11.10 -8.37 1.98
C LYS A 35 11.35 -8.78 3.44
N GLN A 36 10.91 -7.95 4.38
CA GLN A 36 11.08 -8.19 5.81
C GLN A 36 9.96 -9.06 6.40
N GLN A 37 8.96 -9.45 5.60
CA GLN A 37 7.78 -10.21 6.02
C GLN A 37 7.07 -9.60 7.24
N GLU A 38 7.00 -8.26 7.27
CA GLU A 38 6.30 -7.51 8.29
C GLU A 38 4.79 -7.82 8.27
N ALA A 39 4.12 -7.69 9.42
CA ALA A 39 2.69 -7.94 9.56
C ALA A 39 1.85 -6.66 9.72
N HIS A 40 2.49 -5.54 10.08
CA HIS A 40 1.82 -4.27 10.33
C HIS A 40 2.75 -3.10 10.02
N ALA A 41 2.23 -2.08 9.33
CA ALA A 41 2.93 -0.83 9.06
C ALA A 41 2.03 0.37 9.36
N LYS A 42 2.63 1.44 9.87
CA LYS A 42 1.97 2.73 10.02
C LYS A 42 2.29 3.59 8.79
N LEU A 43 1.25 4.07 8.12
CA LEU A 43 1.38 4.94 6.96
C LEU A 43 0.99 6.37 7.36
N ASP A 44 1.99 7.22 7.60
CA ASP A 44 1.77 8.60 7.99
C ASP A 44 1.57 9.51 6.77
N ASN A 45 0.54 10.37 6.84
CA ASN A 45 0.28 11.43 5.86
C ASN A 45 0.09 10.94 4.40
N LEU A 46 -0.42 9.73 4.18
CA LEU A 46 -0.88 9.33 2.85
C LEU A 46 -2.25 9.92 2.54
N THR A 47 -2.40 10.38 1.31
CA THR A 47 -3.70 10.79 0.78
C THR A 47 -4.46 9.59 0.24
N LEU A 48 -5.79 9.72 0.14
CA LEU A 48 -6.63 8.66 -0.40
C LEU A 48 -6.28 8.29 -1.85
N MET A 49 -5.82 9.25 -2.66
CA MET A 49 -5.44 8.99 -4.05
C MET A 49 -4.21 8.08 -4.13
N GLU A 50 -3.22 8.28 -3.26
CA GLU A 50 -2.01 7.44 -3.20
C GLU A 50 -2.35 6.03 -2.73
N ILE A 51 -3.20 5.92 -1.69
CA ILE A 51 -3.71 4.64 -1.18
C ILE A 51 -4.44 3.88 -2.28
N ASN A 52 -5.37 4.53 -2.98
CA ASN A 52 -6.15 3.87 -4.03
C ASN A 52 -5.31 3.47 -5.25
N THR A 53 -4.21 4.17 -5.52
CA THR A 53 -3.33 3.88 -6.67
C THR A 53 -2.62 2.53 -6.54
N ILE A 54 -2.24 2.12 -5.32
CA ILE A 54 -1.50 0.87 -5.08
C ILE A 54 -2.26 -0.15 -4.21
N GLY A 55 -3.27 0.29 -3.46
CA GLY A 55 -3.87 -0.45 -2.36
C GLY A 55 -4.47 -1.79 -2.77
N THR A 56 -5.21 -1.84 -3.88
CA THR A 56 -5.79 -3.09 -4.38
C THR A 56 -4.73 -4.12 -4.72
N PHE A 57 -3.68 -3.71 -5.44
CA PHE A 57 -2.59 -4.62 -5.80
C PHE A 57 -1.84 -5.11 -4.56
N LEU A 58 -1.44 -4.18 -3.68
CA LEU A 58 -0.63 -4.50 -2.52
C LEU A 58 -1.37 -5.43 -1.54
N THR A 59 -2.64 -5.15 -1.24
CA THR A 59 -3.41 -5.96 -0.29
C THR A 59 -3.70 -7.36 -0.83
N GLN A 60 -3.99 -7.52 -2.12
CA GLN A 60 -4.16 -8.83 -2.76
C GLN A 60 -2.85 -9.65 -2.74
N ALA A 61 -1.72 -9.02 -3.06
CA ALA A 61 -0.42 -9.68 -2.99
C ALA A 61 -0.08 -10.13 -1.56
N LEU A 62 -0.36 -9.29 -0.56
CA LEU A 62 -0.15 -9.62 0.86
C LEU A 62 -1.07 -10.75 1.35
N ASP A 63 -2.32 -10.82 0.90
CA ASP A 63 -3.21 -11.95 1.20
C ASP A 63 -2.65 -13.28 0.66
N HIS A 64 -2.13 -13.29 -0.57
CA HIS A 64 -1.46 -14.46 -1.12
C HIS A 64 -0.20 -14.84 -0.32
N MET A 65 0.63 -13.86 0.05
CA MET A 65 1.80 -14.09 0.90
C MET A 65 1.42 -14.66 2.26
N TYR A 66 0.36 -14.13 2.89
CA TYR A 66 -0.14 -14.61 4.17
C TYR A 66 -0.56 -16.07 4.08
N LYS A 67 -1.37 -16.43 3.07
CA LYS A 67 -1.79 -17.82 2.81
C LYS A 67 -0.58 -18.75 2.68
N LEU A 68 0.38 -18.40 1.83
CA LEU A 68 1.60 -19.20 1.63
C LEU A 68 2.39 -19.40 2.93
N ARG A 69 2.46 -18.37 3.77
CA ARG A 69 3.13 -18.43 5.08
C ARG A 69 2.37 -19.31 6.09
N SER A 70 1.04 -19.24 6.11
CA SER A 70 0.21 -20.00 7.04
C SER A 70 0.00 -21.47 6.64
N ASN A 71 0.26 -21.84 5.38
CA ASN A 71 0.03 -23.20 4.87
C ASN A 71 0.86 -24.31 5.55
N LEU A 72 1.91 -23.96 6.28
CA LEU A 72 2.72 -24.91 7.05
C LEU A 72 2.23 -25.11 8.49
N GLN A 73 1.35 -24.25 9.00
CA GLN A 73 0.71 -24.49 10.30
C GLN A 73 -0.51 -25.40 10.06
N PRO A 74 -0.53 -26.64 10.58
CA PRO A 74 -1.75 -27.42 10.56
C PRO A 74 -2.84 -26.63 11.28
N SER A 75 -4.03 -26.59 10.70
CA SER A 75 -5.21 -26.03 11.36
C SER A 75 -5.42 -26.76 12.68
N GLU A 76 -4.97 -26.20 13.80
CA GLU A 76 -5.26 -26.71 15.15
C GLU A 76 -6.72 -26.42 15.57
N GLY A 77 -7.63 -26.25 14.61
CA GLY A 77 -8.98 -25.71 14.82
C GLY A 77 -10.14 -26.61 14.41
N ALA A 78 -9.92 -27.89 14.11
CA ALA A 78 -11.01 -28.86 13.89
C ALA A 78 -11.06 -29.92 15.00
N ARG A 79 -11.03 -29.50 16.26
CA ARG A 79 -11.54 -30.34 17.35
C ARG A 79 -12.97 -29.94 17.65
N SER A 80 -13.89 -30.80 17.18
CA SER A 80 -15.29 -30.88 17.60
C SER A 80 -15.41 -30.57 19.08
N GLN A 81 -16.14 -29.52 19.43
CA GLN A 81 -16.86 -29.48 20.70
C GLN A 81 -18.33 -29.65 20.36
N ASP A 82 -18.70 -30.92 20.22
CA ASP A 82 -20.07 -31.35 20.48
C ASP A 82 -20.24 -31.39 22.01
N PHE A 83 -21.10 -30.52 22.53
CA PHE A 83 -21.79 -30.67 23.81
C PHE A 83 -23.22 -30.16 23.65
#